data_AF-A0A1Y4DD37-F1
#
_entry.id   AF-A0A1Y4DD37-F1
#
_cell.length_a   1.000
_cell.length_b   1.000
_cell.length_c   1.000
_cell.angle_alpha   90.00
_cell.angle_beta   90.00
_cell.angle_gamma   90.00
#
_symmetry.space_group_name_H-M   'P 1'
#
loop_
_entity.id
_entity.type
_entity.pdbx_description
1 polymer ?
#
loop_
_entity_poly.entity_id
_entity_poly.type
_entity_poly.pdbx_seq_one_letter_code
_entity_poly.pdbx_strand_id
1 'polypeptide(L)'
;MGNLVAIVGRPNVGKSTLFNRLTQTRQAIVNEEAGTTRDRQYGKVEWLTKEFSLVDTGGWVVNSEDIFEEEINKQVKIALEEADVVLFVVDVQNGLTDLDVDVANILRRTEKPVLLVANKADNFESHLDSAEFYALGLGDPICISAINGSCTGDLLDKILEVMPEEKPMEVDEELPRIAIVGRPNAGKSSLVNAFIGEERNIVTDIAGTTRDSIYTKYNKFGLNFYLVDTAGIRKKGKVNEDLEYYSVIRSIRAIENADVCVLMLDAERGIEGQDLNIFSLIQKNRKGLVVCVNKWDLIADKDQKVINSYTNAIRERLAPFTDFPILFISAVTKQRIFKVLETVKRVYDNRHRRVSTAKLNETMLPIIENYPPPAWKGKYIKIKYITQLPAGSIPSFVFFCNLPQWVKEPYKRFLENKIRENWDFSGTPIHIFIREK
;
A
#
# COMPACT_ATOMS: atom_id res chain seq x y z
N MET A 1 0.77 -12.83 4.36
CA MET A 1 -0.50 -12.08 4.27
C MET A 1 -0.22 -10.66 4.73
N GLY A 2 -0.80 -9.62 4.15
CA GLY A 2 -0.70 -8.29 4.76
C GLY A 2 -1.59 -8.23 6.00
N ASN A 3 -1.02 -8.39 7.21
CA ASN A 3 -1.77 -8.24 8.46
C ASN A 3 -2.25 -6.80 8.61
N LEU A 4 -3.54 -6.58 8.78
CA LEU A 4 -4.16 -5.26 8.91
C LEU A 4 -4.67 -5.04 10.33
N VAL A 5 -4.23 -3.97 10.96
CA VAL A 5 -4.68 -3.52 12.28
C VAL A 5 -5.50 -2.25 12.10
N ALA A 6 -6.73 -2.22 12.60
CA ALA A 6 -7.59 -1.03 12.53
C ALA A 6 -7.73 -0.34 13.88
N ILE A 7 -7.60 0.98 13.89
CA ILE A 7 -7.85 1.82 15.07
C ILE A 7 -9.28 2.35 15.00
N VAL A 8 -10.10 1.98 15.98
CA VAL A 8 -11.48 2.45 16.12
C VAL A 8 -11.70 3.10 17.48
N GLY A 9 -12.76 3.90 17.59
CA GLY A 9 -13.13 4.60 18.82
C GLY A 9 -13.77 5.94 18.51
N ARG A 10 -14.45 6.53 19.49
CA ARG A 10 -15.12 7.83 19.31
C ARG A 10 -14.14 8.96 18.95
N PRO A 11 -14.59 10.11 18.44
CA PRO A 11 -13.69 11.22 18.17
C PRO A 11 -12.94 11.73 19.41
N ASN A 12 -11.76 12.32 19.19
CA ASN A 12 -10.90 12.93 20.20
C ASN A 12 -10.26 12.00 21.27
N VAL A 13 -10.41 10.67 21.15
CA VAL A 13 -9.71 9.69 22.01
C VAL A 13 -8.21 9.52 21.69
N GLY A 14 -7.70 10.19 20.64
CA GLY A 14 -6.29 10.17 20.26
C GLY A 14 -5.89 9.10 19.23
N LYS A 15 -6.83 8.59 18.42
CA LYS A 15 -6.57 7.62 17.33
C LYS A 15 -5.44 8.06 16.38
N SER A 16 -5.50 9.28 15.85
CA SER A 16 -4.48 9.79 14.91
C SER A 16 -3.12 10.01 15.58
N THR A 17 -3.10 10.37 16.86
CA THR A 17 -1.87 10.44 17.66
C THR A 17 -1.23 9.07 17.79
N LEU A 18 -2.03 8.04 18.12
CA LEU A 18 -1.57 6.65 18.19
C LEU A 18 -1.08 6.15 16.83
N PHE A 19 -1.84 6.42 15.76
CA PHE A 19 -1.46 6.07 14.39
C PHE A 19 -0.07 6.62 14.02
N ASN A 20 0.15 7.92 14.22
CA ASN A 20 1.43 8.57 13.92
C ASN A 20 2.56 8.02 14.79
N ARG A 21 2.24 7.68 16.04
CA ARG A 21 3.22 7.10 16.96
C ARG A 21 3.70 5.74 16.48
N LEU A 22 2.77 4.83 16.17
CA LEU A 22 3.08 3.45 15.79
C LEU A 22 3.73 3.36 14.41
N THR A 23 3.36 4.24 13.48
CA THR A 23 3.94 4.28 12.12
C THR A 23 5.29 5.00 12.05
N GLN A 24 5.78 5.52 13.18
CA GLN A 24 7.04 6.27 13.29
C GLN A 24 7.17 7.43 12.28
N THR A 25 6.06 7.96 11.79
CA THR A 25 6.06 9.10 10.88
C THR A 25 6.47 10.34 11.65
N ARG A 26 7.67 10.87 11.37
CA ARG A 26 8.05 12.20 11.87
C ARG A 26 7.17 13.25 11.21
N GLN A 27 6.41 13.98 12.02
CA GLN A 27 5.73 15.24 11.68
C GLN A 27 5.01 15.24 10.33
N ALA A 28 3.80 14.66 10.30
CA ALA A 28 2.74 15.41 9.62
C ALA A 28 2.51 16.66 10.48
N ILE A 29 2.80 17.81 9.89
CA ILE A 29 2.57 19.16 10.41
C ILE A 29 1.31 19.16 11.28
N VAL A 30 1.49 19.44 12.58
CA VAL A 30 0.38 19.91 13.40
C VAL A 30 0.04 21.29 12.83
N ASN A 31 -0.86 21.32 11.85
CA ASN A 31 -1.67 22.50 11.66
C ASN A 31 -2.71 22.42 12.77
N GLU A 32 -2.55 23.26 13.79
CA GLU A 32 -3.60 23.59 14.74
C GLU A 32 -4.74 24.38 14.05
N GLU A 33 -5.24 23.88 12.93
CA GLU A 33 -6.59 24.20 12.47
C GLU A 33 -7.49 23.08 12.99
N ALA A 34 -8.11 23.33 14.14
CA ALA A 34 -9.21 22.53 14.65
C ALA A 34 -10.29 22.42 13.57
N GLY A 35 -10.33 21.29 12.84
CA GLY A 35 -11.34 21.05 11.81
C GLY A 35 -10.96 20.02 10.74
N THR A 36 -11.28 18.75 10.99
CA THR A 36 -11.46 17.68 9.98
C THR A 36 -10.22 17.18 9.23
N THR A 37 -9.59 16.12 9.74
CA THR A 37 -8.83 15.19 8.88
C THR A 37 -9.83 14.35 8.07
N ARG A 38 -10.08 14.77 6.83
CA ARG A 38 -11.12 14.22 5.93
C ARG A 38 -10.76 12.87 5.28
N ASP A 39 -9.52 12.40 5.36
CA ASP A 39 -9.05 11.15 4.74
C ASP A 39 -8.54 10.12 5.78
N ARG A 40 -8.88 8.85 5.59
CA ARG A 40 -8.35 7.72 6.39
C ARG A 40 -6.84 7.56 6.13
N GLN A 41 -6.08 7.42 7.21
CA GLN A 41 -4.63 7.33 7.14
C GLN A 41 -4.18 5.87 7.17
N TYR A 42 -3.26 5.52 6.26
CA TYR A 42 -2.66 4.20 6.17
C TYR A 42 -1.16 4.30 6.35
N GLY A 43 -0.63 3.43 7.20
CA GLY A 43 0.78 3.42 7.52
C GLY A 43 1.27 2.01 7.79
N LYS A 44 2.54 1.78 7.49
CA LYS A 44 3.19 0.50 7.75
C LYS A 44 3.88 0.57 9.12
N VAL A 45 3.74 -0.48 9.91
CA VAL A 45 4.39 -0.64 11.21
C VAL A 45 5.34 -1.82 11.12
N GLU A 46 6.55 -1.63 11.64
CA GLU A 46 7.55 -2.68 11.80
C GLU A 46 7.87 -2.81 13.29
N TRP A 47 7.68 -4.00 13.85
CA TRP A 47 7.97 -4.30 15.26
C TRP A 47 8.53 -5.71 15.39
N LEU A 48 9.65 -5.86 16.13
CA LEU A 48 10.33 -7.15 16.35
C LEU A 48 10.45 -8.00 15.06
N THR A 49 10.84 -7.38 13.94
CA THR A 49 10.98 -7.98 12.58
C THR A 49 9.69 -8.40 11.89
N LYS A 50 8.52 -8.24 12.52
CA LYS A 50 7.22 -8.43 11.87
C LYS A 50 6.72 -7.09 11.32
N GLU A 51 6.05 -7.16 10.17
CA GLU A 51 5.44 -6.01 9.51
C GLU A 51 3.92 -6.18 9.47
N PHE A 52 3.19 -5.10 9.71
CA PHE A 52 1.75 -5.05 9.52
C PHE A 52 1.31 -3.64 9.08
N SER A 53 0.14 -3.56 8.47
CA SER A 53 -0.48 -2.32 8.05
C SER A 53 -1.43 -1.82 9.13
N LEU A 54 -1.38 -0.52 9.40
CA LEU A 54 -2.23 0.16 10.36
C LEU A 54 -3.16 1.10 9.59
N VAL A 55 -4.44 1.10 9.95
CA VAL A 55 -5.44 2.04 9.42
C VAL A 55 -6.09 2.83 10.55
N ASP A 56 -6.08 4.16 10.44
CA ASP A 56 -6.92 5.05 11.24
C ASP A 56 -8.24 5.28 10.51
N THR A 57 -9.35 4.83 11.10
CA THR A 57 -10.66 4.92 10.43
C THR A 57 -11.19 6.35 10.29
N GLY A 58 -10.55 7.35 10.93
CA GLY A 58 -10.86 8.78 10.79
C GLY A 58 -12.25 9.16 11.32
N GLY A 59 -12.36 10.31 11.99
CA GLY A 59 -13.65 10.80 12.51
C GLY A 59 -14.40 11.61 11.47
N TRP A 60 -15.34 11.00 10.73
CA TRP A 60 -16.38 11.78 10.05
C TRP A 60 -17.26 12.44 11.13
N VAL A 61 -17.19 13.76 11.24
CA VAL A 61 -18.11 14.55 12.05
C VAL A 61 -18.98 15.37 11.11
N VAL A 62 -20.20 14.89 10.87
CA VAL A 62 -21.28 15.74 10.40
C VAL A 62 -21.97 16.24 11.66
N ASN A 63 -22.08 17.56 11.82
CA ASN A 63 -22.60 18.19 13.03
C ASN A 63 -24.12 17.94 13.19
N SER A 64 -24.48 16.79 13.75
CA SER A 64 -25.77 16.49 14.39
C SER A 64 -25.66 15.15 15.14
N GLU A 65 -26.20 15.07 16.35
CA GLU A 65 -26.09 13.90 17.25
C GLU A 65 -26.56 12.58 16.58
N ASP A 66 -27.69 12.59 15.87
CA ASP A 66 -28.26 11.39 15.23
C ASP A 66 -27.44 10.83 14.05
N ILE A 67 -26.73 11.69 13.32
CA ILE A 67 -25.89 11.27 12.17
C ILE A 67 -24.55 10.70 12.67
N PHE A 68 -24.13 11.10 13.87
CA PHE A 68 -22.83 10.75 14.43
C PHE A 68 -22.74 9.27 14.82
N GLU A 69 -23.80 8.73 15.44
CA GLU A 69 -23.88 7.33 15.82
C GLU A 69 -23.91 6.38 14.62
N GLU A 70 -24.70 6.68 13.59
CA GLU A 70 -24.76 5.85 12.38
C GLU A 70 -23.41 5.80 11.65
N GLU A 71 -22.71 6.93 11.55
CA GLU A 71 -21.41 7.01 10.89
C GLU A 71 -20.30 6.30 11.68
N ILE A 72 -20.31 6.39 13.02
CA ILE A 72 -19.39 5.60 13.87
C ILE A 72 -19.65 4.10 13.67
N ASN A 73 -20.92 3.69 13.68
CA ASN A 73 -21.30 2.29 13.51
C ASN A 73 -20.88 1.75 12.13
N LYS A 74 -21.01 2.54 11.07
CA LYS A 74 -20.50 2.20 9.74
C LYS A 74 -18.99 2.01 9.76
N GLN A 75 -18.24 2.95 10.36
CA GLN A 75 -16.77 2.87 10.45
C GLN A 75 -16.28 1.62 11.20
N VAL A 76 -16.93 1.28 12.31
CA VAL A 76 -16.59 0.10 13.10
C VAL A 76 -16.87 -1.20 12.33
N LYS A 77 -18.05 -1.32 11.71
CA LYS A 77 -18.39 -2.49 10.87
C LYS A 77 -17.40 -2.69 9.75
N ILE A 78 -17.06 -1.60 9.07
CA ILE A 78 -16.05 -1.55 8.03
C ILE A 78 -14.68 -2.05 8.55
N ALA A 79 -14.22 -1.55 9.70
CA ALA A 79 -12.96 -1.97 10.30
C ALA A 79 -12.99 -3.46 10.65
N LEU A 80 -14.15 -3.94 11.14
CA LEU A 80 -14.37 -5.34 11.48
C LEU A 80 -14.42 -6.26 10.27
N GLU A 81 -14.86 -5.84 9.09
CA GLU A 81 -14.82 -6.70 7.91
C GLU A 81 -13.38 -6.93 7.44
N GLU A 82 -12.57 -5.89 7.50
CA GLU A 82 -11.26 -5.91 6.87
C GLU A 82 -10.16 -6.28 7.87
N ALA A 83 -10.05 -5.63 9.03
CA ALA A 83 -8.91 -5.81 9.94
C ALA A 83 -8.73 -7.26 10.42
N ASP A 84 -7.50 -7.67 10.64
CA ASP A 84 -7.15 -8.95 11.27
C ASP A 84 -7.13 -8.78 12.81
N VAL A 85 -6.84 -7.57 13.29
CA VAL A 85 -6.90 -7.16 14.71
C VAL A 85 -7.51 -5.76 14.81
N VAL A 86 -8.37 -5.53 15.81
CA VAL A 86 -8.97 -4.21 16.07
C VAL A 86 -8.45 -3.62 17.37
N LEU A 87 -7.98 -2.36 17.31
CA LEU A 87 -7.63 -1.56 18.47
C LEU A 87 -8.80 -0.63 18.78
N PHE A 88 -9.50 -0.90 19.88
CA PHE A 88 -10.56 -0.01 20.35
C PHE A 88 -10.01 0.98 21.36
N VAL A 89 -9.85 2.23 20.93
CA VAL A 89 -9.23 3.29 21.72
C VAL A 89 -10.29 4.07 22.50
N VAL A 90 -10.13 4.11 23.81
CA VAL A 90 -10.92 4.90 24.76
C VAL A 90 -10.04 5.96 25.43
N ASP A 91 -10.65 6.95 26.07
CA ASP A 91 -9.96 8.09 26.66
C ASP A 91 -10.10 8.08 28.18
N VAL A 92 -9.01 7.81 28.88
CA VAL A 92 -8.97 7.73 30.34
C VAL A 92 -9.36 9.06 31.01
N GLN A 93 -9.01 10.20 30.41
CA GLN A 93 -9.26 11.51 31.04
C GLN A 93 -10.74 11.91 31.00
N ASN A 94 -11.45 11.50 29.94
CA ASN A 94 -12.87 11.79 29.76
C ASN A 94 -13.78 10.65 30.24
N GLY A 95 -13.18 9.49 30.48
CA GLY A 95 -13.86 8.29 30.91
C GLY A 95 -14.83 7.67 29.91
N LEU A 96 -15.62 6.73 30.42
CA LEU A 96 -16.59 5.93 29.70
C LEU A 96 -17.80 6.75 29.24
N THR A 97 -18.14 6.63 27.96
CA THR A 97 -19.30 7.31 27.36
C THR A 97 -20.25 6.34 26.67
N ASP A 98 -21.49 6.75 26.40
CA ASP A 98 -22.49 5.93 25.69
C ASP A 98 -22.00 5.50 24.30
N LEU A 99 -21.28 6.39 23.59
CA LEU A 99 -20.65 6.07 22.30
C LEU A 99 -19.64 4.93 22.42
N ASP A 100 -18.90 4.86 23.53
CA ASP A 100 -17.95 3.76 23.76
C ASP A 100 -18.70 2.44 24.03
N VAL A 101 -19.84 2.51 24.73
CA VAL A 101 -20.71 1.35 24.98
C VAL A 101 -21.32 0.81 23.68
N ASP A 102 -21.75 1.69 22.77
CA ASP A 102 -22.31 1.31 21.47
C ASP A 102 -21.28 0.67 20.55
N VAL A 103 -20.09 1.25 20.47
CA VAL A 103 -18.97 0.65 19.74
C VAL A 103 -18.62 -0.72 20.34
N ALA A 104 -18.54 -0.83 21.67
CA ALA A 104 -18.27 -2.11 22.33
C ALA A 104 -19.36 -3.16 22.07
N ASN A 105 -20.63 -2.76 22.01
CA ASN A 105 -21.74 -3.65 21.64
C ASN A 105 -21.54 -4.31 20.28
N ILE A 106 -20.99 -3.58 19.31
CA ILE A 106 -20.68 -4.08 17.98
C ILE A 106 -19.44 -4.99 18.05
N LEU A 107 -18.37 -4.54 18.70
CA LEU A 107 -17.10 -5.27 18.80
C LEU A 107 -17.25 -6.59 19.55
N ARG A 108 -18.09 -6.69 20.59
CA ARG A 108 -18.35 -7.96 21.31
C ARG A 108 -18.93 -9.08 20.44
N ARG A 109 -19.52 -8.74 19.28
CA ARG A 109 -20.14 -9.70 18.37
C ARG A 109 -19.16 -10.24 17.32
N THR A 110 -17.93 -9.73 17.27
CA THR A 110 -16.93 -10.20 16.30
C THR A 110 -16.17 -11.41 16.82
N GLU A 111 -15.75 -12.28 15.91
CA GLU A 111 -14.80 -13.36 16.21
C GLU A 111 -13.34 -12.88 16.14
N LYS A 112 -13.12 -11.65 15.68
CA LYS A 112 -11.77 -11.09 15.50
C LYS A 112 -11.18 -10.61 16.83
N PRO A 113 -9.86 -10.71 17.02
CA PRO A 113 -9.19 -10.15 18.19
C PRO A 113 -9.44 -8.65 18.32
N VAL A 114 -9.94 -8.23 19.49
CA VAL A 114 -10.12 -6.82 19.86
C VAL A 114 -9.23 -6.53 21.06
N LEU A 115 -8.39 -5.51 20.95
CA LEU A 115 -7.59 -4.99 22.04
C LEU A 115 -8.19 -3.66 22.51
N LEU A 116 -8.59 -3.60 23.78
CA LEU A 116 -9.07 -2.38 24.41
C LEU A 116 -7.87 -1.52 24.82
N VAL A 117 -7.79 -0.30 24.29
CA VAL A 117 -6.64 0.59 24.46
C VAL A 117 -7.09 1.85 25.20
N ALA A 118 -6.71 1.97 26.46
CA ALA A 118 -7.01 3.11 27.31
C ALA A 118 -5.93 4.19 27.12
N ASN A 119 -6.21 5.16 26.25
CA ASN A 119 -5.25 6.20 25.87
C ASN A 119 -5.32 7.42 26.80
N LYS A 120 -4.29 8.26 26.73
CA LYS A 120 -4.07 9.44 27.61
C LYS A 120 -3.83 9.09 29.09
N ALA A 121 -3.37 7.86 29.35
CA ALA A 121 -2.82 7.46 30.64
C ALA A 121 -1.39 8.02 30.80
N ASP A 122 -1.30 9.34 31.01
CA ASP A 122 -0.02 10.07 30.99
C ASP A 122 0.82 9.86 32.27
N ASN A 123 0.20 9.38 33.35
CA ASN A 123 0.85 9.08 34.62
C ASN A 123 0.29 7.76 35.21
N PHE A 124 0.98 7.20 36.20
CA PHE A 124 0.60 5.91 36.81
C PHE A 124 -0.74 5.96 37.56
N GLU A 125 -1.11 7.11 38.11
CA GLU A 125 -2.41 7.26 38.80
C GLU A 125 -3.57 7.13 37.81
N SER A 126 -3.44 7.68 36.60
CA SER A 126 -4.43 7.53 35.52
C SER A 126 -4.61 6.08 35.06
N HIS A 127 -3.69 5.15 35.36
CA HIS A 127 -3.93 3.73 35.07
C HIS A 127 -5.06 3.17 35.92
N LEU A 128 -5.27 3.70 37.15
CA LEU A 128 -6.35 3.26 38.03
C LEU A 128 -7.71 3.65 37.45
N ASP A 129 -7.80 4.81 36.81
CA ASP A 129 -9.03 5.31 36.17
C ASP A 129 -9.48 4.42 35.00
N SER A 130 -8.56 3.64 34.42
CA SER A 130 -8.92 2.68 33.36
C SER A 130 -9.85 1.55 33.83
N ALA A 131 -9.99 1.35 35.14
CA ALA A 131 -10.80 0.26 35.70
C ALA A 131 -12.28 0.34 35.31
N GLU A 132 -12.82 1.50 34.99
CA GLU A 132 -14.21 1.60 34.53
C GLU A 132 -14.43 0.94 33.17
N PHE A 133 -13.40 0.87 32.32
CA PHE A 133 -13.52 0.30 30.97
C PHE A 133 -13.68 -1.23 30.96
N TYR A 134 -13.46 -1.90 32.10
CA TYR A 134 -13.87 -3.30 32.26
C TYR A 134 -15.36 -3.50 32.01
N ALA A 135 -16.20 -2.47 32.25
CA ALA A 135 -17.63 -2.51 31.94
C ALA A 135 -17.94 -2.74 30.45
N LEU A 136 -16.98 -2.48 29.56
CA LEU A 136 -17.10 -2.75 28.12
C LEU A 136 -16.97 -4.23 27.79
N GLY A 137 -16.54 -5.10 28.71
CA GLY A 137 -16.50 -6.55 28.50
C GLY A 137 -15.63 -6.99 27.31
N LEU A 138 -14.57 -6.25 27.03
CA LEU A 138 -13.61 -6.49 25.92
C LEU A 138 -12.22 -6.92 26.42
N GLY A 139 -12.12 -7.40 27.65
CA GLY A 139 -10.87 -7.80 28.31
C GLY A 139 -10.19 -6.64 29.04
N ASP A 140 -8.91 -6.84 29.37
CA ASP A 140 -8.13 -5.91 30.18
C ASP A 140 -7.74 -4.66 29.36
N PRO A 141 -8.01 -3.44 29.85
CA PRO A 141 -7.63 -2.22 29.16
C PRO A 141 -6.11 -2.02 29.17
N ILE A 142 -5.52 -1.91 27.98
CA ILE A 142 -4.10 -1.62 27.78
C ILE A 142 -3.91 -0.11 27.90
N CYS A 143 -3.39 0.34 29.05
CA CYS A 143 -3.10 1.75 29.30
C CYS A 143 -1.91 2.23 28.49
N ILE A 144 -2.09 3.31 27.73
CA ILE A 144 -1.01 3.94 26.95
C ILE A 144 -1.07 5.47 27.04
N SER A 145 0.05 6.10 26.73
CA SER A 145 0.09 7.51 26.35
C SER A 145 0.62 7.61 24.92
N ALA A 146 -0.26 7.78 23.93
CA ALA A 146 0.15 7.91 22.53
C ALA A 146 1.04 9.15 22.30
N ILE A 147 0.84 10.23 23.06
CA ILE A 147 1.59 11.48 22.93
C ILE A 147 3.01 11.34 23.46
N ASN A 148 3.18 10.69 24.63
CA ASN A 148 4.49 10.52 25.26
C ASN A 148 5.19 9.23 24.82
N GLY A 149 4.45 8.26 24.26
CA GLY A 149 4.95 6.94 23.88
C GLY A 149 4.97 5.91 25.01
N SER A 150 4.40 6.23 26.19
CA SER A 150 4.36 5.29 27.32
C SER A 150 3.52 4.06 26.96
N CYS A 151 4.04 2.87 27.26
CA CYS A 151 3.42 1.55 27.05
C CYS A 151 3.00 1.24 25.59
N THR A 152 3.42 2.04 24.60
CA THR A 152 3.11 1.72 23.20
C THR A 152 3.90 0.53 22.66
N GLY A 153 5.03 0.19 23.29
CA GLY A 153 5.77 -1.05 23.01
C GLY A 153 5.01 -2.29 23.48
N ASP A 154 4.47 -2.26 24.71
CA ASP A 154 3.65 -3.35 25.25
C ASP A 154 2.38 -3.59 24.40
N LEU A 155 1.78 -2.51 23.90
CA LEU A 155 0.68 -2.59 22.94
C LEU A 155 1.11 -3.29 21.64
N LEU A 156 2.29 -2.97 21.10
CA LEU A 156 2.81 -3.63 19.89
C LEU A 156 3.09 -5.11 20.12
N ASP A 157 3.61 -5.49 21.28
CA ASP A 157 3.79 -6.90 21.67
C ASP A 157 2.46 -7.64 21.71
N LYS A 158 1.44 -7.03 22.34
CA LYS A 158 0.08 -7.59 22.39
C LYS A 158 -0.56 -7.72 21.02
N ILE A 159 -0.35 -6.75 20.12
CA ILE A 159 -0.81 -6.82 18.74
C ILE A 159 -0.23 -8.05 18.04
N LEU A 160 1.08 -8.30 18.19
CA LEU A 160 1.73 -9.45 17.56
C LEU A 160 1.33 -10.79 18.19
N GLU A 161 0.99 -10.81 19.47
CA GLU A 161 0.52 -12.00 20.19
C GLU A 161 -0.85 -12.48 19.70
N VAL A 162 -1.79 -11.54 19.47
CA VAL A 162 -3.14 -11.87 19.02
C VAL A 162 -3.29 -11.92 17.50
N MET A 163 -2.25 -11.52 16.76
CA MET A 163 -2.26 -11.54 15.31
C MET A 163 -2.43 -12.98 14.82
N PRO A 164 -3.39 -13.24 13.91
CA PRO A 164 -3.56 -14.58 13.35
C PRO A 164 -2.24 -15.07 12.76
N GLU A 165 -1.85 -16.31 13.07
CA GLU A 165 -0.68 -16.92 12.41
C GLU A 165 -0.89 -16.92 10.90
N GLU A 166 0.12 -16.46 10.15
CA GLU A 166 0.11 -16.59 8.71
C GLU A 166 0.09 -18.08 8.37
N LYS A 167 -1.08 -18.61 7.98
CA LYS A 167 -1.10 -19.91 7.32
C LYS A 167 -0.29 -19.77 6.03
N PRO A 168 0.80 -20.52 5.84
CA PRO A 168 1.45 -20.56 4.54
C PRO A 168 0.41 -21.08 3.56
N MET A 169 -0.13 -20.20 2.73
CA MET A 169 -0.86 -20.65 1.56
C MET A 169 0.16 -21.37 0.69
N GLU A 170 -0.15 -22.58 0.22
CA GLU A 170 0.57 -23.25 -0.87
C GLU A 170 0.33 -22.46 -2.16
N VAL A 171 0.88 -21.25 -2.22
CA VAL A 171 0.99 -20.46 -3.44
C VAL A 171 2.30 -20.88 -4.06
N ASP A 172 2.28 -21.20 -5.34
CA ASP A 172 3.50 -21.40 -6.12
C ASP A 172 4.26 -20.06 -6.11
N GLU A 173 5.29 -19.95 -5.25
CA GLU A 173 6.05 -18.72 -5.00
C GLU A 173 6.71 -18.18 -6.28
N GLU A 174 6.87 -19.01 -7.31
CA GLU A 174 7.47 -18.63 -8.58
C GLU A 174 6.52 -17.84 -9.50
N LEU A 175 5.21 -17.90 -9.26
CA LEU A 175 4.23 -17.25 -10.12
C LEU A 175 4.04 -15.77 -9.78
N PRO A 176 4.05 -14.87 -10.79
CA PRO A 176 3.77 -13.46 -10.58
C PRO A 176 2.43 -13.22 -9.88
N ARG A 177 2.39 -12.32 -8.90
CA ARG A 177 1.14 -11.82 -8.30
C ARG A 177 0.82 -10.44 -8.88
N ILE A 178 -0.37 -10.31 -9.48
CA ILE A 178 -0.78 -9.12 -10.21
C ILE A 178 -2.04 -8.54 -9.56
N ALA A 179 -1.99 -7.27 -9.17
CA ALA A 179 -3.15 -6.53 -8.71
C ALA A 179 -3.61 -5.53 -9.78
N ILE A 180 -4.93 -5.39 -9.97
CA ILE A 180 -5.53 -4.38 -10.84
C ILE A 180 -6.22 -3.35 -9.96
N VAL A 181 -5.64 -2.16 -9.90
CA VAL A 181 -6.03 -1.09 -8.98
C VAL A 181 -6.35 0.20 -9.72
N GLY A 182 -6.99 1.14 -9.04
CA GLY A 182 -7.45 2.40 -9.61
C GLY A 182 -8.74 2.86 -8.95
N ARG A 183 -9.17 4.08 -9.23
CA ARG A 183 -10.41 4.67 -8.73
C ARG A 183 -11.67 3.85 -9.11
N PRO A 184 -12.77 3.92 -8.34
CA PRO A 184 -14.07 3.43 -8.76
C PRO A 184 -14.40 3.78 -10.22
N ASN A 185 -15.06 2.85 -10.92
CA ASN A 185 -15.49 3.03 -12.32
C ASN A 185 -14.40 3.24 -13.38
N ALA A 186 -13.10 3.17 -13.03
CA ALA A 186 -11.99 3.15 -14.00
C ALA A 186 -11.97 1.90 -14.92
N GLY A 187 -12.87 0.93 -14.69
CA GLY A 187 -13.03 -0.28 -15.51
C GLY A 187 -12.19 -1.49 -15.08
N LYS A 188 -11.76 -1.54 -13.82
CA LYS A 188 -11.05 -2.69 -13.21
C LYS A 188 -11.79 -4.02 -13.40
N SER A 189 -13.06 -4.07 -12.99
CA SER A 189 -13.89 -5.28 -13.12
C SER A 189 -14.08 -5.68 -14.58
N SER A 190 -14.26 -4.72 -15.48
CA SER A 190 -14.38 -4.98 -16.92
C SER A 190 -13.11 -5.61 -17.47
N LEU A 191 -11.93 -5.13 -17.07
CA LEU A 191 -10.65 -5.70 -17.51
C LEU A 191 -10.44 -7.12 -16.97
N VAL A 192 -10.72 -7.33 -15.69
CA VAL A 192 -10.63 -8.66 -15.06
C VAL A 192 -11.58 -9.65 -15.71
N ASN A 193 -12.83 -9.23 -15.97
CA ASN A 193 -13.80 -10.07 -16.68
C ASN A 193 -13.38 -10.31 -18.13
N ALA A 194 -12.74 -9.35 -18.79
CA ALA A 194 -12.19 -9.58 -20.13
C ALA A 194 -11.06 -10.63 -20.13
N PHE A 195 -10.27 -10.72 -19.05
CA PHE A 195 -9.29 -11.79 -18.87
C PHE A 195 -9.93 -13.14 -18.52
N ILE A 196 -10.95 -13.16 -17.66
CA ILE A 196 -11.60 -14.39 -17.17
C ILE A 196 -12.57 -14.98 -18.20
N GLY A 197 -13.43 -14.14 -18.80
CA GLY A 197 -14.56 -14.48 -19.66
C GLY A 197 -14.22 -14.95 -21.08
N GLU A 198 -12.95 -15.25 -21.36
CA GLU A 198 -12.58 -16.03 -22.54
C GLU A 198 -12.88 -17.51 -22.23
N GLU A 199 -14.05 -18.01 -22.62
CA GLU A 199 -14.42 -19.40 -22.40
C GLU A 199 -13.38 -20.36 -23.00
N ARG A 200 -12.82 -21.23 -22.13
CA ARG A 200 -12.28 -22.59 -22.38
C ARG A 200 -11.15 -22.94 -21.40
N ASN A 201 -11.55 -23.13 -20.13
CA ASN A 201 -10.76 -23.63 -18.98
C ASN A 201 -10.36 -22.55 -17.97
N ILE A 202 -11.19 -22.39 -16.94
CA ILE A 202 -10.82 -21.86 -15.63
C ILE A 202 -10.57 -23.10 -14.77
N VAL A 203 -9.31 -23.36 -14.38
CA VAL A 203 -9.04 -24.45 -13.43
C VAL A 203 -9.03 -23.89 -12.02
N THR A 204 -10.11 -24.26 -11.32
CA THR A 204 -10.36 -24.50 -9.90
C THR A 204 -9.72 -23.63 -8.82
N ASP A 205 -10.57 -23.20 -7.89
CA ASP A 205 -10.23 -22.94 -6.50
C ASP A 205 -9.37 -24.12 -5.98
N ILE A 206 -8.17 -23.84 -5.48
CA ILE A 206 -7.28 -24.89 -4.97
C ILE A 206 -7.95 -25.48 -3.73
N ALA A 207 -8.18 -26.80 -3.72
CA ALA A 207 -8.81 -27.49 -2.60
C ALA A 207 -7.99 -27.27 -1.31
N GLY A 208 -8.61 -26.63 -0.30
CA GLY A 208 -7.94 -26.20 0.94
C GLY A 208 -8.10 -24.71 1.24
N THR A 209 -8.45 -23.89 0.24
CA THR A 209 -8.73 -22.46 0.45
C THR A 209 -10.20 -22.21 0.81
N THR A 210 -10.60 -22.54 2.03
CA THR A 210 -11.86 -22.03 2.63
C THR A 210 -11.44 -20.91 3.60
N ARG A 211 -11.70 -19.63 3.32
CA ARG A 211 -13.02 -18.99 3.39
C ARG A 211 -13.17 -17.77 2.46
N ASP A 212 -12.10 -17.27 1.84
CA ASP A 212 -12.12 -16.20 0.83
C ASP A 212 -10.88 -16.31 -0.06
N SER A 213 -11.03 -16.76 -1.31
CA SER A 213 -9.89 -16.92 -2.23
C SER A 213 -9.35 -15.55 -2.66
N ILE A 214 -8.35 -15.03 -1.96
CA ILE A 214 -7.64 -13.78 -2.31
C ILE A 214 -7.00 -13.87 -3.70
N TYR A 215 -6.62 -15.08 -4.13
CA TYR A 215 -5.94 -15.29 -5.41
C TYR A 215 -6.81 -16.04 -6.42
N THR A 216 -6.80 -15.60 -7.68
CA THR A 216 -7.28 -16.38 -8.82
C THR A 216 -6.12 -16.69 -9.74
N LYS A 217 -5.83 -17.98 -9.93
CA LYS A 217 -4.80 -18.42 -10.87
C LYS A 217 -5.28 -18.20 -12.30
N TYR A 218 -4.44 -17.58 -13.11
CA TYR A 218 -4.60 -17.39 -14.54
C TYR A 218 -3.53 -18.19 -15.26
N ASN A 219 -3.89 -19.04 -16.22
CA ASN A 219 -2.98 -19.94 -16.93
C ASN A 219 -3.27 -19.99 -18.45
N LYS A 220 -3.56 -18.84 -19.07
CA LYS A 220 -3.88 -18.75 -20.52
C LYS A 220 -2.80 -18.00 -21.30
N PHE A 221 -2.77 -18.19 -22.63
CA PHE A 221 -1.86 -17.49 -23.55
C PHE A 221 -0.37 -17.63 -23.20
N GLY A 222 0.03 -18.76 -22.61
CA GLY A 222 1.41 -18.98 -22.17
C GLY A 222 1.82 -18.12 -20.97
N LEU A 223 0.85 -17.51 -20.27
CA LEU A 223 1.05 -16.71 -19.07
C LEU A 223 0.44 -17.43 -17.88
N ASN A 224 1.22 -17.59 -16.83
CA ASN A 224 0.81 -18.21 -15.58
C ASN A 224 1.08 -17.20 -14.44
N PHE A 225 0.04 -16.79 -13.72
CA PHE A 225 0.14 -15.80 -12.65
C PHE A 225 -1.09 -15.86 -11.72
N TYR A 226 -0.99 -15.22 -10.57
CA TYR A 226 -2.11 -15.01 -9.65
C TYR A 226 -2.66 -13.59 -9.79
N LEU A 227 -3.97 -13.46 -10.03
CA LEU A 227 -4.69 -12.20 -9.83
C LEU A 227 -5.01 -12.05 -8.34
N VAL A 228 -4.56 -10.96 -7.75
CA VAL A 228 -4.83 -10.61 -6.35
C VAL A 228 -6.17 -9.89 -6.25
N ASP A 229 -6.97 -10.29 -5.27
CA ASP A 229 -8.23 -9.69 -4.84
C ASP A 229 -9.36 -9.70 -5.91
N THR A 230 -9.70 -10.89 -6.41
CA THR A 230 -10.79 -11.11 -7.38
C THR A 230 -12.15 -11.41 -6.73
N ALA A 231 -12.21 -11.62 -5.41
CA ALA A 231 -13.44 -11.96 -4.69
C ALA A 231 -14.51 -10.87 -4.81
N GLY A 232 -14.10 -9.60 -4.83
CA GLY A 232 -14.99 -8.46 -5.09
C GLY A 232 -15.50 -8.34 -6.53
N ILE A 233 -14.88 -9.05 -7.48
CA ILE A 233 -15.24 -9.02 -8.90
C ILE A 233 -16.20 -10.18 -9.24
N ARG A 234 -16.00 -11.35 -8.62
CA ARG A 234 -16.88 -12.53 -8.79
C ARG A 234 -18.26 -12.37 -8.13
N LYS A 235 -18.38 -11.63 -7.03
CA LYS A 235 -19.66 -11.43 -6.30
C LYS A 235 -20.64 -10.42 -6.94
N LYS A 236 -20.32 -9.83 -8.10
CA LYS A 236 -21.17 -8.84 -8.81
C LYS A 236 -22.41 -9.43 -9.51
N GLY A 237 -23.14 -10.27 -8.80
CA GLY A 237 -24.46 -10.73 -9.22
C GLY A 237 -25.62 -9.94 -8.61
N LYS A 238 -25.49 -9.35 -7.40
CA LYS A 238 -26.71 -8.98 -6.65
C LYS A 238 -26.61 -8.01 -5.47
N VAL A 239 -25.62 -7.11 -5.38
CA VAL A 239 -25.55 -6.19 -4.22
C VAL A 239 -25.29 -4.76 -4.66
N ASN A 240 -26.30 -3.91 -4.46
CA ASN A 240 -26.17 -2.45 -4.36
C ASN A 240 -25.50 -2.19 -3.01
N GLU A 241 -24.19 -2.01 -3.00
CA GLU A 241 -23.47 -1.50 -1.83
C GLU A 241 -22.92 -0.12 -2.18
N ASP A 242 -22.97 0.81 -1.24
CA ASP A 242 -22.37 2.14 -1.35
C ASP A 242 -20.83 1.98 -1.46
N LEU A 243 -20.32 1.95 -2.70
CA LEU A 243 -19.18 1.13 -3.13
C LEU A 243 -17.85 1.87 -3.38
N GLU A 244 -17.61 3.04 -2.79
CA GLU A 244 -16.32 3.72 -2.96
C GLU A 244 -15.30 3.33 -1.88
N TYR A 245 -15.76 3.22 -0.63
CA TYR A 245 -14.91 2.94 0.52
C TYR A 245 -14.25 1.54 0.45
N TYR A 246 -15.05 0.49 0.25
CA TYR A 246 -14.55 -0.88 0.11
C TYR A 246 -13.60 -1.05 -1.06
N SER A 247 -13.67 -0.18 -2.08
CA SER A 247 -12.74 -0.22 -3.20
C SER A 247 -11.33 0.22 -2.81
N VAL A 248 -11.15 1.03 -1.77
CA VAL A 248 -9.84 1.59 -1.36
C VAL A 248 -9.05 0.59 -0.53
N ILE A 249 -9.62 0.02 0.53
CA ILE A 249 -8.89 -0.94 1.39
C ILE A 249 -8.55 -2.21 0.63
N ARG A 250 -9.49 -2.72 -0.17
CA ARG A 250 -9.23 -3.80 -1.12
C ARG A 250 -8.05 -3.51 -2.04
N SER A 251 -7.99 -2.29 -2.60
CA SER A 251 -6.84 -1.89 -3.41
C SER A 251 -5.52 -1.90 -2.63
N ILE A 252 -5.53 -1.51 -1.35
CA ILE A 252 -4.33 -1.53 -0.49
C ILE A 252 -3.85 -2.96 -0.27
N ARG A 253 -4.73 -3.85 0.16
CA ARG A 253 -4.41 -5.28 0.35
C ARG A 253 -3.95 -5.91 -0.94
N ALA A 254 -4.58 -5.58 -2.06
CA ALA A 254 -4.17 -6.05 -3.38
C ALA A 254 -2.74 -5.59 -3.72
N ILE A 255 -2.40 -4.32 -3.47
CA ILE A 255 -1.06 -3.77 -3.70
C ILE A 255 -0.02 -4.47 -2.83
N GLU A 256 -0.27 -4.61 -1.53
CA GLU A 256 0.65 -5.23 -0.58
C GLU A 256 1.00 -6.67 -0.96
N ASN A 257 0.03 -7.42 -1.45
CA ASN A 257 0.18 -8.84 -1.81
C ASN A 257 0.55 -9.07 -3.28
N ALA A 258 0.72 -8.01 -4.10
CA ALA A 258 1.13 -8.11 -5.49
C ALA A 258 2.63 -7.91 -5.69
N ASP A 259 3.18 -8.39 -6.80
CA ASP A 259 4.51 -8.08 -7.30
C ASP A 259 4.46 -6.93 -8.32
N VAL A 260 3.41 -6.91 -9.15
CA VAL A 260 3.14 -5.86 -10.14
C VAL A 260 1.69 -5.36 -10.02
N CYS A 261 1.53 -4.04 -10.00
CA CYS A 261 0.25 -3.36 -9.98
C CYS A 261 -0.06 -2.77 -11.36
N VAL A 262 -1.27 -3.03 -11.85
CA VAL A 262 -1.85 -2.36 -13.03
C VAL A 262 -2.71 -1.22 -12.53
N LEU A 263 -2.23 0.02 -12.66
CA LEU A 263 -2.97 1.23 -12.31
C LEU A 263 -3.88 1.62 -13.49
N MET A 264 -5.18 1.46 -13.31
CA MET A 264 -6.22 1.81 -14.26
C MET A 264 -6.60 3.28 -14.11
N LEU A 265 -6.41 4.05 -15.17
CA LEU A 265 -6.85 5.44 -15.31
C LEU A 265 -8.01 5.51 -16.28
N ASP A 266 -8.94 6.44 -16.06
CA ASP A 266 -10.06 6.71 -16.96
C ASP A 266 -9.65 7.78 -17.98
N ALA A 267 -9.71 7.46 -19.28
CA ALA A 267 -9.33 8.40 -20.34
C ALA A 267 -10.19 9.67 -20.35
N GLU A 268 -11.49 9.59 -20.03
CA GLU A 268 -12.38 10.75 -20.10
C GLU A 268 -12.19 11.69 -18.91
N ARG A 269 -11.90 11.13 -17.72
CA ARG A 269 -11.77 11.89 -16.48
C ARG A 269 -10.35 12.35 -16.19
N GLY A 270 -9.35 11.72 -16.81
CA GLY A 270 -7.94 12.00 -16.52
C GLY A 270 -7.52 11.56 -15.10
N ILE A 271 -6.44 12.15 -14.59
CA ILE A 271 -5.86 11.82 -13.27
C ILE A 271 -6.48 12.70 -12.19
N GLU A 272 -7.00 12.06 -11.13
CA GLU A 272 -7.54 12.72 -9.94
C GLU A 272 -6.75 12.36 -8.67
N GLY A 273 -7.08 13.00 -7.54
CA GLY A 273 -6.39 12.81 -6.26
C GLY A 273 -6.35 11.36 -5.78
N GLN A 274 -7.41 10.58 -6.01
CA GLN A 274 -7.44 9.16 -5.63
C GLN A 274 -6.44 8.32 -6.44
N ASP A 275 -6.22 8.64 -7.72
CA ASP A 275 -5.23 7.94 -8.54
C ASP A 275 -3.81 8.22 -8.04
N LEU A 276 -3.55 9.45 -7.59
CA LEU A 276 -2.29 9.84 -6.95
C LEU A 276 -2.07 9.12 -5.62
N ASN A 277 -3.13 8.96 -4.81
CA ASN A 277 -3.06 8.22 -3.55
C ASN A 277 -2.74 6.73 -3.79
N ILE A 278 -3.40 6.09 -4.76
CA ILE A 278 -3.13 4.69 -5.14
C ILE A 278 -1.70 4.56 -5.68
N PHE A 279 -1.26 5.46 -6.56
CA PHE A 279 0.11 5.47 -7.06
C PHE A 279 1.13 5.62 -5.93
N SER A 280 0.90 6.53 -4.98
CA SER A 280 1.74 6.72 -3.80
C SER A 280 1.87 5.44 -2.97
N LEU A 281 0.76 4.70 -2.79
CA LEU A 281 0.76 3.40 -2.12
C LEU A 281 1.58 2.34 -2.87
N ILE A 282 1.47 2.28 -4.20
CA ILE A 282 2.28 1.38 -5.06
C ILE A 282 3.78 1.68 -4.88
N GLN A 283 4.15 2.96 -4.90
CA GLN A 283 5.55 3.40 -4.74
C GLN A 283 6.08 3.09 -3.34
N LYS A 284 5.33 3.40 -2.28
CA LYS A 284 5.69 3.09 -0.88
C LYS A 284 5.91 1.59 -0.68
N ASN A 285 5.06 0.76 -1.28
CA ASN A 285 5.17 -0.70 -1.25
C ASN A 285 6.19 -1.28 -2.26
N ARG A 286 6.85 -0.42 -3.05
CA ARG A 286 7.89 -0.79 -4.01
C ARG A 286 7.43 -1.84 -5.02
N LYS A 287 6.19 -1.73 -5.49
CA LYS A 287 5.62 -2.69 -6.44
C LYS A 287 5.95 -2.29 -7.87
N GLY A 288 5.98 -3.27 -8.77
CA GLY A 288 6.06 -2.98 -10.20
C GLY A 288 4.83 -2.21 -10.64
N LEU A 289 4.94 -1.36 -11.65
CA LEU A 289 3.86 -0.50 -12.12
C LEU A 289 3.68 -0.63 -13.63
N VAL A 290 2.43 -0.86 -14.05
CA VAL A 290 1.96 -0.65 -15.42
C VAL A 290 0.77 0.30 -15.35
N VAL A 291 0.79 1.38 -16.11
CA VAL A 291 -0.34 2.31 -16.18
C VAL A 291 -1.18 1.98 -17.40
N CYS A 292 -2.48 1.80 -17.20
CA CYS A 292 -3.44 1.52 -18.26
C CYS A 292 -4.48 2.64 -18.32
N VAL A 293 -4.47 3.42 -19.40
CA VAL A 293 -5.48 4.42 -19.71
C VAL A 293 -6.63 3.70 -20.42
N ASN A 294 -7.70 3.43 -19.67
CA ASN A 294 -8.85 2.67 -20.12
C ASN A 294 -9.95 3.58 -20.69
N LYS A 295 -10.97 2.98 -21.33
CA LYS A 295 -12.03 3.68 -22.08
C LYS A 295 -11.50 4.47 -23.29
N TRP A 296 -10.36 4.04 -23.83
CA TRP A 296 -9.77 4.68 -25.00
C TRP A 296 -10.64 4.57 -26.27
N ASP A 297 -11.64 3.70 -26.26
CA ASP A 297 -12.68 3.63 -27.29
C ASP A 297 -13.51 4.92 -27.39
N LEU A 298 -13.73 5.62 -26.26
CA LEU A 298 -14.57 6.83 -26.17
C LEU A 298 -13.87 8.11 -26.64
N ILE A 299 -12.54 8.09 -26.74
CA ILE A 299 -11.77 9.25 -27.21
C ILE A 299 -11.91 9.35 -28.74
N ALA A 300 -12.45 10.46 -29.23
CA ALA A 300 -12.74 10.67 -30.64
C ALA A 300 -11.46 10.83 -31.49
N ASP A 301 -10.50 11.62 -31.00
CA ASP A 301 -9.21 11.86 -31.65
C ASP A 301 -8.13 10.95 -31.05
N LYS A 302 -7.64 10.00 -31.85
CA LYS A 302 -6.63 9.02 -31.44
C LYS A 302 -5.27 9.29 -32.09
N ASP A 303 -5.04 10.51 -32.55
CA ASP A 303 -3.79 10.91 -33.16
C ASP A 303 -2.61 10.79 -32.20
N GLN A 304 -1.41 10.64 -32.77
CA GLN A 304 -0.17 10.52 -32.00
C GLN A 304 0.07 11.75 -31.09
N LYS A 305 -0.38 12.93 -31.50
CA LYS A 305 -0.31 14.16 -30.69
C LYS A 305 -1.14 14.03 -29.41
N VAL A 306 -2.34 13.48 -29.49
CA VAL A 306 -3.22 13.25 -28.33
C VAL A 306 -2.59 12.21 -27.41
N ILE A 307 -2.13 11.08 -27.96
CA ILE A 307 -1.43 10.03 -27.20
C ILE A 307 -0.23 10.60 -26.43
N ASN A 308 0.59 11.42 -27.08
CA ASN A 308 1.75 12.07 -26.47
C ASN A 308 1.34 13.05 -25.37
N SER A 309 0.26 13.82 -25.59
CA SER A 309 -0.28 14.75 -24.60
C SER A 309 -0.69 14.02 -23.31
N TYR A 310 -1.48 12.95 -23.43
CA TYR A 310 -1.86 12.11 -22.28
C TYR A 310 -0.64 11.51 -21.59
N THR A 311 0.30 10.96 -22.37
CA THR A 311 1.52 10.34 -21.84
C THR A 311 2.34 11.34 -21.01
N ASN A 312 2.52 12.56 -21.51
CA ASN A 312 3.27 13.61 -20.82
C ASN A 312 2.54 14.08 -19.56
N ALA A 313 1.23 14.32 -19.64
CA ALA A 313 0.42 14.72 -18.48
C ALA A 313 0.46 13.65 -17.37
N ILE A 314 0.41 12.36 -17.73
CA ILE A 314 0.53 11.26 -16.78
C ILE A 314 1.90 11.27 -16.10
N ARG A 315 2.99 11.38 -16.88
CA ARG A 315 4.34 11.41 -16.34
C ARG A 315 4.60 12.61 -15.44
N GLU A 316 4.05 13.78 -15.79
CA GLU A 316 4.18 14.99 -14.98
C GLU A 316 3.47 14.83 -13.63
N ARG A 317 2.23 14.32 -13.64
CA ARG A 317 1.42 14.12 -12.42
C ARG A 317 1.96 13.00 -11.53
N LEU A 318 2.57 11.96 -12.10
CA LEU A 318 3.12 10.82 -11.37
C LEU A 318 4.63 10.97 -11.06
N ALA A 319 5.23 12.12 -11.37
CA ALA A 319 6.60 12.43 -10.97
C ALA A 319 6.78 12.30 -9.44
N PRO A 320 7.98 11.91 -8.96
CA PRO A 320 9.24 11.82 -9.70
C PRO A 320 9.50 10.48 -10.41
N PHE A 321 8.75 9.43 -10.10
CA PHE A 321 8.93 8.14 -10.77
C PHE A 321 8.16 8.14 -12.09
N THR A 322 8.86 8.11 -13.23
CA THR A 322 8.25 8.23 -14.57
C THR A 322 8.62 7.08 -15.51
N ASP A 323 9.50 6.18 -15.08
CA ASP A 323 9.92 5.01 -15.84
C ASP A 323 8.97 3.83 -15.63
N PHE A 324 7.80 3.95 -16.25
CA PHE A 324 6.80 2.89 -16.31
C PHE A 324 6.11 2.85 -17.68
N PRO A 325 5.66 1.66 -18.12
CA PRO A 325 4.89 1.53 -19.35
C PRO A 325 3.49 2.13 -19.17
N ILE A 326 3.04 2.89 -20.19
CA ILE A 326 1.68 3.41 -20.32
C ILE A 326 1.02 2.73 -21.52
N LEU A 327 -0.15 2.12 -21.31
CA LEU A 327 -0.93 1.47 -22.34
C LEU A 327 -2.30 2.13 -22.46
N PHE A 328 -2.73 2.41 -23.68
CA PHE A 328 -4.07 2.89 -23.98
C PHE A 328 -4.93 1.70 -24.42
N ILE A 329 -5.95 1.39 -23.64
CA ILE A 329 -6.75 0.16 -23.76
C ILE A 329 -8.25 0.45 -23.71
N SER A 330 -9.04 -0.54 -24.11
CA SER A 330 -10.48 -0.56 -23.85
C SER A 330 -10.86 -1.95 -23.36
N ALA A 331 -11.23 -2.04 -22.09
CA ALA A 331 -11.69 -3.29 -21.49
C ALA A 331 -13.00 -3.80 -22.12
N VAL A 332 -13.89 -2.88 -22.52
CA VAL A 332 -15.22 -3.22 -23.09
C VAL A 332 -15.07 -3.79 -24.50
N THR A 333 -14.30 -3.12 -25.36
CA THR A 333 -14.07 -3.57 -26.75
C THR A 333 -12.96 -4.61 -26.85
N LYS A 334 -12.34 -5.00 -25.71
CA LYS A 334 -11.16 -5.87 -25.63
C LYS A 334 -9.93 -5.35 -26.40
N GLN A 335 -9.88 -4.05 -26.70
CA GLN A 335 -8.74 -3.46 -27.40
C GLN A 335 -7.48 -3.49 -26.53
N ARG A 336 -6.42 -4.14 -27.03
CA ARG A 336 -5.06 -4.18 -26.44
C ARG A 336 -4.99 -4.80 -25.04
N ILE A 337 -6.01 -5.55 -24.60
CA ILE A 337 -6.00 -6.19 -23.26
C ILE A 337 -4.88 -7.24 -23.12
N PHE A 338 -4.56 -8.00 -24.18
CA PHE A 338 -3.44 -8.95 -24.17
C PHE A 338 -2.08 -8.26 -24.01
N LYS A 339 -1.93 -7.04 -24.55
CA LYS A 339 -0.71 -6.27 -24.41
C LYS A 339 -0.45 -5.87 -22.96
N VAL A 340 -1.50 -5.71 -22.16
CA VAL A 340 -1.38 -5.49 -20.71
C VAL A 340 -0.69 -6.67 -20.07
N LEU A 341 -1.14 -7.90 -20.35
CA LEU A 341 -0.58 -9.11 -19.75
C LEU A 341 0.89 -9.33 -20.13
N GLU A 342 1.24 -9.14 -21.42
CA GLU A 342 2.65 -9.19 -21.87
C GLU A 342 3.52 -8.16 -21.16
N THR A 343 2.99 -6.93 -21.02
CA THR A 343 3.73 -5.82 -20.40
C THR A 343 3.92 -6.05 -18.91
N VAL A 344 2.92 -6.58 -18.22
CA VAL A 344 3.03 -6.94 -16.80
C VAL A 344 4.08 -8.03 -16.59
N LYS A 345 4.09 -9.08 -17.44
CA LYS A 345 5.15 -10.10 -17.39
C LYS A 345 6.52 -9.48 -17.60
N ARG A 346 6.69 -8.60 -18.58
CA ARG A 346 7.96 -7.90 -18.80
C ARG A 346 8.40 -7.08 -17.59
N VAL A 347 7.48 -6.38 -16.92
CA VAL A 347 7.78 -5.63 -15.68
C VAL A 347 8.18 -6.57 -14.54
N TYR A 348 7.52 -7.72 -14.42
CA TYR A 348 7.90 -8.76 -13.46
C TYR A 348 9.29 -9.33 -13.74
N ASP A 349 9.62 -9.61 -15.01
CA ASP A 349 10.94 -10.09 -15.41
C ASP A 349 12.02 -9.02 -15.14
N ASN A 350 11.72 -7.74 -15.44
CA ASN A 350 12.60 -6.61 -15.14
C ASN A 350 12.87 -6.47 -13.63
N ARG A 351 11.89 -6.76 -12.78
CA ARG A 351 12.04 -6.79 -11.32
C ARG A 351 13.04 -7.84 -10.84
N HIS A 352 13.17 -8.95 -11.57
CA HIS A 352 14.09 -10.05 -11.24
C HIS A 352 15.40 -9.99 -12.02
N ARG A 353 15.55 -9.02 -12.93
CA ARG A 353 16.74 -8.89 -13.79
C ARG A 353 18.01 -8.78 -12.94
N ARG A 354 18.99 -9.60 -13.31
CA ARG A 354 20.34 -9.61 -12.72
C ARG A 354 21.37 -9.10 -13.73
N VAL A 355 22.23 -8.21 -13.26
CA VAL A 355 23.38 -7.70 -13.99
C VAL A 355 24.62 -8.14 -13.24
N SER A 356 25.55 -8.80 -13.94
CA SER A 356 26.77 -9.28 -13.31
C SER A 356 27.59 -8.11 -12.77
N THR A 357 28.25 -8.33 -11.63
CA THR A 357 29.16 -7.35 -11.03
C THR A 357 30.21 -6.87 -12.05
N ALA A 358 30.77 -7.77 -12.85
CA ALA A 358 31.73 -7.41 -13.89
C ALA A 358 31.14 -6.40 -14.88
N LYS A 359 29.95 -6.66 -15.42
CA LYS A 359 29.29 -5.76 -16.38
C LYS A 359 28.91 -4.42 -15.75
N LEU A 360 28.43 -4.43 -14.51
CA LEU A 360 28.14 -3.19 -13.78
C LEU A 360 29.37 -2.30 -13.67
N ASN A 361 30.52 -2.86 -13.26
CA ASN A 361 31.73 -2.07 -13.09
C ASN A 361 32.31 -1.61 -14.44
N GLU A 362 32.32 -2.47 -15.46
CA GLU A 362 32.77 -2.14 -16.83
C GLU A 362 31.99 -0.97 -17.42
N THR A 363 30.68 -0.91 -17.19
CA THR A 363 29.81 0.12 -17.77
C THR A 363 29.72 1.38 -16.89
N MET A 364 29.53 1.24 -15.58
CA MET A 364 29.22 2.38 -14.71
C MET A 364 30.45 3.14 -14.23
N LEU A 365 31.60 2.48 -14.01
CA LEU A 365 32.80 3.18 -13.52
C LEU A 365 33.29 4.25 -14.51
N PRO A 366 33.38 4.00 -15.83
CA PRO A 366 33.75 5.04 -16.79
C PRO A 366 32.77 6.23 -16.81
N ILE A 367 31.46 5.96 -16.65
CA ILE A 367 30.44 7.01 -16.58
C ILE A 367 30.65 7.90 -15.34
N ILE A 368 30.97 7.27 -14.20
CA ILE A 368 31.24 7.97 -12.94
C ILE A 368 32.56 8.74 -13.00
N GLU A 369 33.59 8.20 -13.66
CA GLU A 369 34.87 8.91 -13.84
C GLU A 369 34.71 10.18 -14.68
N ASN A 370 33.86 10.12 -15.73
CA ASN A 370 33.54 11.29 -16.55
C ASN A 370 32.65 12.32 -15.83
N TYR A 371 31.80 11.87 -14.90
CA TYR A 371 30.94 12.74 -14.11
C TYR A 371 31.01 12.36 -12.62
N PRO A 372 32.10 12.72 -11.92
CA PRO A 372 32.34 12.28 -10.56
C PRO A 372 31.38 12.93 -9.56
N PRO A 373 31.15 12.31 -8.39
CA PRO A 373 30.36 12.94 -7.35
C PRO A 373 31.00 14.27 -6.92
N PRO A 374 30.22 15.34 -6.68
CA PRO A 374 30.76 16.63 -6.27
C PRO A 374 31.65 16.53 -5.03
N ALA A 375 32.82 17.16 -5.08
CA ALA A 375 33.71 17.22 -3.93
C ALA A 375 33.05 18.01 -2.78
N TRP A 376 33.31 17.58 -1.54
CA TRP A 376 32.78 18.24 -0.35
C TRP A 376 33.92 18.54 0.62
N LYS A 377 34.00 19.79 1.10
CA LYS A 377 35.07 20.28 2.00
C LYS A 377 36.48 19.92 1.49
N GLY A 378 36.72 20.07 0.18
CA GLY A 378 38.01 19.79 -0.46
C GLY A 378 38.38 18.30 -0.59
N LYS A 379 37.48 17.38 -0.22
CA LYS A 379 37.71 15.94 -0.35
C LYS A 379 36.92 15.37 -1.54
N TYR A 380 37.62 14.58 -2.35
CA TYR A 380 37.03 13.90 -3.50
C TYR A 380 36.38 12.58 -3.10
N ILE A 381 35.17 12.34 -3.60
CA ILE A 381 34.46 11.08 -3.43
C ILE A 381 34.82 10.17 -4.61
N LYS A 382 35.37 9.01 -4.32
CA LYS A 382 35.74 8.00 -5.33
C LYS A 382 34.91 6.75 -5.12
N ILE A 383 34.02 6.47 -6.06
CA ILE A 383 33.33 5.18 -6.17
C ILE A 383 34.31 4.19 -6.81
N LYS A 384 34.52 3.04 -6.17
CA LYS A 384 35.53 2.06 -6.58
C LYS A 384 34.94 0.76 -7.11
N TYR A 385 33.72 0.45 -6.69
CA TYR A 385 33.14 -0.86 -6.90
C TYR A 385 31.62 -0.80 -6.81
N ILE A 386 30.94 -1.54 -7.67
CA ILE A 386 29.48 -1.58 -7.78
C ILE A 386 29.04 -3.03 -7.84
N THR A 387 27.98 -3.38 -7.11
CA THR A 387 27.37 -4.70 -7.19
C THR A 387 25.85 -4.63 -7.06
N GLN A 388 25.15 -5.63 -7.59
CA GLN A 388 23.73 -5.81 -7.36
C GLN A 388 23.53 -6.84 -6.24
N LEU A 389 22.66 -6.53 -5.27
CA LEU A 389 22.35 -7.46 -4.20
C LEU A 389 21.60 -8.68 -4.74
N PRO A 390 21.98 -9.90 -4.35
CA PRO A 390 21.41 -11.14 -4.87
C PRO A 390 20.01 -11.45 -4.31
N ALA A 391 19.63 -10.85 -3.18
CA ALA A 391 18.37 -11.05 -2.49
C ALA A 391 17.67 -9.71 -2.26
N GLY A 392 16.38 -9.63 -2.59
CA GLY A 392 15.56 -8.45 -2.37
C GLY A 392 14.30 -8.45 -3.24
N SER A 393 13.25 -7.83 -2.74
CA SER A 393 11.98 -7.70 -3.46
C SER A 393 12.09 -6.81 -4.70
N ILE A 394 13.16 -6.00 -4.83
CA ILE A 394 13.42 -5.12 -5.97
C ILE A 394 14.92 -5.08 -6.33
N PRO A 395 15.29 -4.73 -7.57
CA PRO A 395 16.69 -4.53 -7.97
C PRO A 395 17.37 -3.48 -7.09
N SER A 396 18.41 -3.91 -6.37
CA SER A 396 19.12 -3.08 -5.41
C SER A 396 20.61 -3.07 -5.75
N PHE A 397 21.18 -1.88 -5.92
CA PHE A 397 22.56 -1.68 -6.31
C PHE A 397 23.32 -0.98 -5.20
N VAL A 398 24.52 -1.50 -4.89
CA VAL A 398 25.41 -0.91 -3.88
C VAL A 398 26.63 -0.34 -4.59
N PHE A 399 26.86 0.96 -4.39
CA PHE A 399 28.04 1.67 -4.86
C PHE A 399 28.95 1.90 -3.65
N PHE A 400 30.14 1.31 -3.70
CA PHE A 400 31.13 1.42 -2.64
C PHE A 400 32.07 2.60 -2.91
N CYS A 401 32.13 3.53 -1.98
CA CYS A 401 32.99 4.70 -2.07
C CYS A 401 33.71 4.99 -0.74
N ASN A 402 34.69 5.90 -0.79
CA ASN A 402 35.45 6.32 0.39
C ASN A 402 34.66 7.22 1.37
N LEU A 403 33.61 7.90 0.90
CA LEU A 403 32.91 8.94 1.65
C LEU A 403 31.40 8.90 1.35
N PRO A 404 30.70 7.80 1.71
CA PRO A 404 29.28 7.60 1.37
C PRO A 404 28.36 8.70 1.90
N GLN A 405 28.65 9.21 3.08
CA GLN A 405 27.88 10.26 3.77
C GLN A 405 27.84 11.59 3.00
N TRP A 406 28.70 11.80 2.01
CA TRP A 406 28.74 13.02 1.21
C TRP A 406 28.13 12.88 -0.18
N VAL A 407 27.66 11.69 -0.56
CA VAL A 407 26.92 11.48 -1.81
C VAL A 407 25.47 11.93 -1.62
N LYS A 408 25.14 13.07 -2.22
CA LYS A 408 23.81 13.68 -2.14
C LYS A 408 22.81 13.01 -3.09
N GLU A 409 21.53 13.19 -2.78
CA GLU A 409 20.41 12.60 -3.53
C GLU A 409 20.40 12.89 -5.04
N PRO A 410 20.74 14.11 -5.52
CA PRO A 410 20.81 14.36 -6.96
C PRO A 410 21.79 13.45 -7.69
N TYR A 411 22.91 13.11 -7.06
CA TYR A 411 23.89 12.21 -7.65
C TYR A 411 23.40 10.76 -7.63
N LYS A 412 22.68 10.33 -6.59
CA LYS A 412 22.02 9.01 -6.59
C LYS A 412 21.00 8.87 -7.72
N ARG A 413 20.21 9.92 -7.99
CA ARG A 413 19.28 9.95 -9.12
C ARG A 413 20.01 9.88 -10.47
N PHE A 414 21.16 10.56 -10.59
CA PHE A 414 22.02 10.40 -11.76
C PHE A 414 22.46 8.94 -11.95
N LEU A 415 22.93 8.27 -10.88
CA LEU A 415 23.32 6.86 -10.94
C LEU A 415 22.15 5.95 -11.32
N GLU A 416 20.96 6.18 -10.75
CA GLU A 416 19.74 5.46 -11.11
C GLU A 416 19.40 5.63 -12.60
N ASN A 417 19.39 6.87 -13.09
CA ASN A 417 19.10 7.15 -14.51
C ASN A 417 20.09 6.45 -15.43
N LYS A 418 21.39 6.44 -15.08
CA LYS A 418 22.41 5.73 -15.86
C LYS A 418 22.26 4.21 -15.81
N ILE A 419 21.80 3.64 -14.71
CA ILE A 419 21.40 2.24 -14.69
C ILE A 419 20.23 1.98 -15.65
N ARG A 420 19.17 2.81 -15.60
CA ARG A 420 17.99 2.65 -16.47
C ARG A 420 18.30 2.86 -17.96
N GLU A 421 19.25 3.71 -18.30
CA GLU A 421 19.72 3.90 -19.68
C GLU A 421 20.45 2.66 -20.23
N ASN A 422 21.17 1.92 -19.38
CA ASN A 422 21.99 0.78 -19.80
C ASN A 422 21.26 -0.57 -19.69
N TRP A 423 20.27 -0.67 -18.81
CA TRP A 423 19.51 -1.90 -18.58
C TRP A 423 18.02 -1.60 -18.40
N ASP A 424 17.18 -2.42 -19.03
CA ASP A 424 15.73 -2.27 -18.93
C ASP A 424 15.22 -2.69 -17.54
N PHE A 425 14.95 -1.69 -16.71
CA PHE A 425 14.26 -1.80 -15.42
C PHE A 425 12.89 -1.09 -15.45
N SER A 426 12.33 -0.89 -16.66
CA SER A 426 11.09 -0.13 -16.80
C SER A 426 9.94 -0.77 -16.05
N GLY A 427 9.14 0.08 -15.39
CA GLY A 427 8.05 -0.32 -14.51
C GLY A 427 8.49 -0.83 -13.14
N THR A 428 9.80 -0.87 -12.85
CA THR A 428 10.32 -1.35 -11.56
C THR A 428 11.06 -0.25 -10.80
N PRO A 429 10.76 -0.02 -9.52
CA PRO A 429 11.59 0.83 -8.67
C PRO A 429 12.95 0.17 -8.41
N ILE A 430 14.03 0.94 -8.46
CA ILE A 430 15.37 0.45 -8.14
C ILE A 430 15.87 1.12 -6.87
N HIS A 431 16.72 0.42 -6.12
CA HIS A 431 17.36 0.97 -4.93
C HIS A 431 18.84 1.25 -5.19
N ILE A 432 19.28 2.45 -4.81
CA ILE A 432 20.68 2.88 -4.88
C ILE A 432 21.20 3.07 -3.45
N PHE A 433 22.06 2.17 -3.03
CA PHE A 433 22.78 2.28 -1.76
C PHE A 433 24.20 2.79 -2.02
N ILE A 434 24.63 3.73 -1.19
CA ILE A 434 26.02 4.17 -1.15
C ILE A 434 26.61 3.67 0.17
N ARG A 435 27.69 2.91 0.13
CA ARG A 435 28.32 2.35 1.33
C ARG A 435 29.82 2.61 1.34
N GLU A 436 30.38 2.62 2.54
CA GLU A 436 31.82 2.51 2.72
C GLU A 436 32.24 1.07 2.46
N LYS A 437 33.43 0.88 1.88
CA LYS A 437 33.95 -0.45 1.59
C LYS A 437 34.48 -1.12 2.84
#